data_AF-A0A0G1NA10-F1
#
_entry.id   AF-A0A0G1NA10-F1
#
_cell.length_a   1.000
_cell.length_b   1.000
_cell.length_c   1.000
_cell.angle_alpha   90.00
_cell.angle_beta   90.00
_cell.angle_gamma   90.00
#
_symmetry.space_group_name_H-M   'P 1'
#
loop_
_entity.id
_entity.type
_entity.pdbx_description
1 polymer ?
#
loop_
_entity_poly.entity_id
_entity_poly.type
_entity_poly.pdbx_seq_one_letter_code
_entity_poly.pdbx_strand_id
1 'polypeptide(L)'
;MKLSFYGGAKIVTGANYLLDTGKSKMLIDCGLFQGSKFAETLNYDPFPYKAEEIDFVFLTHGHADHVGRLPRLYKSGFRGKIFATKPTVDIVTKTLPDSLSLIKDEAKKDGHEPLFGADDMRV
;
A
#
# COMPACT_ATOMS: atom_id res chain seq x y z
N MET A 1 10.98 12.96 -16.66
CA MET A 1 11.03 11.99 -15.55
C MET A 1 10.87 12.76 -14.24
N LYS A 2 9.96 12.31 -13.37
CA LYS A 2 9.62 12.96 -12.09
C LYS A 2 9.46 11.89 -11.01
N LEU A 3 10.14 12.06 -9.87
CA LEU A 3 9.96 11.24 -8.68
C LEU A 3 9.18 12.03 -7.63
N SER A 4 8.08 11.47 -7.13
CA SER A 4 7.23 12.04 -6.09
C SER A 4 7.21 11.14 -4.86
N PHE A 5 7.23 11.75 -3.67
CA PHE A 5 7.21 11.05 -2.39
C PHE A 5 5.85 11.26 -1.72
N TYR A 6 5.09 10.19 -1.53
CA TYR A 6 3.74 10.22 -0.94
C TYR A 6 3.63 9.50 0.41
N GLY A 7 4.77 9.03 0.93
CA GLY A 7 4.93 8.46 2.26
C GLY A 7 6.37 7.97 2.45
N GLY A 8 6.74 7.54 3.67
CA GLY A 8 8.12 7.12 3.97
C GLY A 8 9.19 8.21 3.71
N ALA A 9 8.81 9.50 3.76
CA ALA A 9 9.70 10.64 3.59
C ALA A 9 9.43 11.64 4.73
N LYS A 10 10.47 11.91 5.54
CA LYS A 10 10.34 12.59 6.86
C LYS A 10 9.47 11.83 7.88
N ILE A 11 9.18 10.57 7.60
CA ILE A 11 8.50 9.60 8.46
C ILE A 11 9.05 8.20 8.11
N VAL A 12 9.06 7.29 9.08
CA VAL A 12 9.65 5.94 8.90
C VAL A 12 8.75 5.04 8.08
N THR A 13 7.44 5.06 8.33
CA THR A 13 6.48 4.09 7.78
C THR A 13 5.68 4.69 6.62
N GLY A 14 4.95 3.83 5.91
CA GLY A 14 4.07 4.24 4.83
C GLY A 14 4.78 4.48 3.51
N ALA A 15 5.84 3.72 3.21
CA ALA A 15 6.62 3.88 1.98
C ALA A 15 5.71 3.86 0.75
N ASN A 16 5.80 4.92 -0.05
CA ASN A 16 5.04 5.07 -1.28
C ASN A 16 5.66 6.15 -2.16
N TYR A 17 6.32 5.72 -3.23
CA TYR A 17 7.05 6.60 -4.14
C TYR A 17 6.57 6.40 -5.57
N LEU A 18 6.24 7.49 -6.26
CA LEU A 18 5.77 7.45 -7.64
C LEU A 18 6.87 7.95 -8.59
N LEU A 19 7.30 7.10 -9.50
CA LEU A 19 8.15 7.48 -10.61
C LEU A 19 7.33 7.61 -11.89
N ASP A 20 7.25 8.83 -12.42
CA ASP A 20 6.58 9.15 -13.68
C ASP A 20 7.63 9.45 -14.76
N THR A 21 7.67 8.62 -15.79
CA THR A 21 8.60 8.77 -16.91
C THR A 21 8.03 9.60 -18.06
N GLY A 22 6.75 9.97 -18.02
CA GLY A 22 5.96 10.53 -19.11
C GLY A 22 5.41 9.47 -20.08
N LYS A 23 5.93 8.24 -20.04
CA LYS A 23 5.46 7.09 -20.82
C LYS A 23 4.81 6.01 -19.95
N SER A 24 5.21 5.94 -18.69
CA SER A 24 4.75 4.97 -17.72
C SER A 24 4.89 5.54 -16.31
N LYS A 25 3.95 5.14 -15.44
CA LYS A 25 3.88 5.48 -14.02
C LYS A 25 4.05 4.21 -13.19
N MET A 26 5.05 4.22 -12.33
CA MET A 26 5.33 3.08 -11.45
C MET A 26 5.41 3.51 -9.99
N LEU A 27 4.89 2.66 -9.12
CA LEU A 27 5.08 2.81 -7.68
C LEU A 27 6.26 1.98 -7.21
N ILE A 28 7.02 2.53 -6.27
CA ILE A 28 7.94 1.80 -5.42
C ILE A 28 7.29 1.76 -4.05
N ASP A 29 6.91 0.55 -3.64
CA ASP A 29 6.19 0.24 -2.41
C ASP A 29 4.78 0.88 -2.27
N CYS A 30 3.95 0.24 -1.45
CA CYS A 30 2.64 0.74 -1.05
C CYS A 30 2.34 0.24 0.37
N GLY A 31 3.01 0.85 1.35
CA GLY A 31 3.01 0.36 2.71
C GLY A 31 2.13 1.11 3.68
N LEU A 32 1.76 0.50 4.80
CA LEU A 32 0.97 1.13 5.86
C LEU A 32 1.77 2.17 6.64
N PHE A 33 1.13 3.27 7.00
CA PHE A 33 1.61 4.17 8.05
C PHE A 33 1.33 3.52 9.41
N GLN A 34 2.34 3.46 10.26
CA GLN A 34 2.28 2.85 11.60
C GLN A 34 3.05 3.70 12.62
N GLY A 35 2.70 3.55 13.90
CA GLY A 35 3.46 4.09 15.03
C GLY A 35 2.60 4.95 15.96
N SER A 36 2.21 6.15 15.50
CA SER A 36 1.30 7.01 16.25
C SER A 36 -0.10 6.96 15.66
N LYS A 37 -1.13 7.28 16.47
CA LYS A 37 -2.50 7.41 15.97
C LYS A 37 -2.60 8.37 14.79
N PHE A 38 -1.86 9.48 14.84
CA PHE A 38 -1.77 10.43 13.74
C PHE A 38 -1.24 9.77 12.46
N ALA A 39 -0.15 9.00 12.54
CA ALA A 39 0.37 8.28 11.37
C ALA A 39 -0.67 7.28 10.81
N GLU A 40 -1.32 6.52 11.68
CA GLU A 40 -2.34 5.54 11.26
C GLU A 40 -3.52 6.19 10.52
N THR A 41 -3.94 7.40 10.90
CA THR A 41 -5.03 8.11 10.19
C THR A 41 -4.71 8.42 8.73
N LEU A 42 -3.42 8.60 8.39
CA LEU A 42 -2.98 8.79 7.00
C LEU A 42 -3.26 7.57 6.11
N ASN A 43 -3.48 6.39 6.71
CA ASN A 43 -3.92 5.22 5.95
C ASN A 43 -5.33 5.37 5.41
N TYR A 44 -6.13 6.37 5.80
CA TYR A 44 -7.49 6.58 5.33
C TYR A 44 -7.60 7.72 4.30
N ASP A 45 -6.55 8.53 4.14
CA ASP A 45 -6.50 9.57 3.11
C ASP A 45 -6.49 8.93 1.71
N PRO A 46 -7.20 9.50 0.72
CA PRO A 46 -7.14 9.01 -0.65
C PRO A 46 -5.71 9.14 -1.19
N PHE A 47 -5.34 8.25 -2.12
CA PHE A 47 -4.06 8.41 -2.80
C PHE A 47 -4.03 9.74 -3.55
N PRO A 48 -2.93 10.51 -3.48
CA PRO A 48 -2.79 11.80 -4.19
C PRO A 48 -2.53 11.63 -5.70
N TYR A 49 -2.81 10.45 -6.23
CA TYR A 49 -2.71 10.04 -7.62
C TYR A 49 -3.83 9.02 -7.91
N LYS A 50 -4.15 8.84 -9.19
CA LYS A 50 -5.13 7.85 -9.62
C LYS A 50 -4.48 6.46 -9.68
N ALA A 51 -4.95 5.53 -8.86
CA ALA A 51 -4.41 4.17 -8.81
C ALA A 51 -4.58 3.41 -10.14
N GLU A 52 -5.65 3.71 -10.90
CA GLU A 52 -5.93 3.16 -12.24
C GLU A 52 -4.88 3.55 -13.29
N GLU A 53 -4.16 4.67 -13.08
CA GLU A 53 -3.11 5.14 -14.01
C GLU A 53 -1.73 4.54 -13.69
N ILE A 54 -1.61 3.68 -12.68
CA ILE A 54 -0.34 3.03 -12.31
C ILE A 54 -0.17 1.74 -13.11
N ASP A 55 0.92 1.65 -13.88
CA ASP A 55 1.20 0.51 -14.75
C ASP A 55 1.71 -0.69 -13.95
N PHE A 56 2.57 -0.44 -12.96
CA PHE A 56 3.15 -1.48 -12.12
C PHE A 56 3.68 -0.96 -10.78
N VAL A 57 3.81 -1.88 -9.83
CA VAL A 57 4.39 -1.64 -8.50
C VAL A 57 5.63 -2.52 -8.34
N PHE A 58 6.72 -1.94 -7.86
CA PHE A 58 7.88 -2.68 -7.37
C PHE A 58 7.86 -2.75 -5.86
N LEU A 59 7.98 -3.96 -5.31
CA LEU A 59 8.11 -4.17 -3.87
C LEU A 59 9.57 -4.39 -3.50
N THR A 60 10.07 -3.59 -2.56
CA THR A 60 11.45 -3.70 -2.09
C THR A 60 11.62 -4.93 -1.19
N HIS A 61 10.70 -5.14 -0.24
CA HIS A 61 10.68 -6.29 0.69
C HIS A 61 9.30 -6.45 1.35
N GLY A 62 9.12 -7.51 2.15
CA GLY A 62 7.80 -7.95 2.66
C GLY A 62 7.31 -7.31 3.97
N HIS A 63 7.89 -6.21 4.45
CA HIS A 63 7.40 -5.56 5.67
C HIS A 63 6.09 -4.77 5.41
N ALA A 64 5.23 -4.68 6.43
CA ALA A 64 3.90 -4.07 6.33
C ALA A 64 3.93 -2.58 5.95
N ASP A 65 4.95 -1.85 6.39
CA ASP A 65 5.20 -0.46 6.05
C ASP A 65 5.73 -0.24 4.62
N HIS A 66 5.88 -1.33 3.84
CA HIS A 66 6.18 -1.34 2.40
C HIS A 66 5.09 -2.01 1.54
N VAL A 67 4.32 -2.95 2.08
CA VAL A 67 3.36 -3.76 1.28
C VAL A 67 1.91 -3.68 1.79
N GLY A 68 1.70 -3.16 3.00
CA GLY A 68 0.46 -3.29 3.74
C GLY A 68 -0.74 -2.54 3.15
N ARG A 69 -0.54 -1.59 2.23
CA ARG A 69 -1.63 -0.87 1.52
C ARG A 69 -1.89 -1.40 0.11
N LEU A 70 -1.23 -2.48 -0.33
CA LEU A 70 -1.52 -3.07 -1.65
C LEU A 70 -3.00 -3.41 -1.87
N PRO A 71 -3.71 -4.05 -0.93
CA PRO A 71 -5.14 -4.31 -1.14
C PRO A 71 -5.96 -3.00 -1.23
N ARG A 72 -5.57 -1.96 -0.48
CA ARG A 72 -6.18 -0.62 -0.58
C ARG A 72 -5.96 0.00 -1.95
N LEU A 73 -4.78 -0.17 -2.52
CA LEU A 73 -4.43 0.29 -3.87
C LEU A 73 -5.30 -0.42 -4.92
N TYR A 74 -5.50 -1.74 -4.78
CA TYR A 74 -6.41 -2.51 -5.63
C TYR A 74 -7.87 -2.05 -5.48
N LYS A 75 -8.35 -1.84 -4.26
CA LYS A 75 -9.68 -1.27 -3.97
C LYS A 75 -9.87 0.10 -4.64
N SER A 76 -8.79 0.87 -4.76
CA SER A 76 -8.76 2.21 -5.37
C SER A 76 -8.64 2.18 -6.91
N GLY A 77 -8.64 1.01 -7.54
CA GLY A 77 -8.71 0.83 -9.00
C GLY A 77 -7.43 0.34 -9.68
N PHE A 78 -6.34 0.13 -8.94
CA PHE A 78 -5.12 -0.44 -9.53
C PHE A 78 -5.35 -1.86 -10.09
N ARG A 79 -4.93 -2.09 -11.32
CA ARG A 79 -4.98 -3.40 -12.01
C ARG A 79 -3.68 -3.75 -12.73
N GLY A 80 -2.62 -3.01 -12.46
CA GLY A 80 -1.30 -3.22 -13.06
C GLY A 80 -0.56 -4.43 -12.49
N LYS A 81 0.70 -4.59 -12.88
CA LYS A 81 1.54 -5.72 -12.43
C LYS A 81 2.28 -5.40 -11.13
N ILE A 82 2.52 -6.40 -10.30
CA ILE A 82 3.40 -6.28 -9.13
C ILE A 82 4.66 -7.10 -9.38
N PHE A 83 5.81 -6.47 -9.20
CA PHE A 83 7.12 -7.09 -9.31
C PHE A 83 7.79 -7.13 -7.94
N ALA A 84 8.24 -8.30 -7.56
CA ALA A 84 8.92 -8.54 -6.30
C ALA A 84 9.84 -9.77 -6.43
N THR A 85 10.78 -9.91 -5.51
CA THR A 85 11.55 -11.16 -5.41
C THR A 85 10.65 -12.30 -4.89
N LYS A 86 11.00 -13.54 -5.22
CA LYS A 86 10.25 -14.70 -4.73
C LYS A 86 10.08 -14.72 -3.19
N PRO A 87 11.12 -14.45 -2.38
CA PRO A 87 10.96 -14.39 -0.93
C PRO A 87 9.96 -13.31 -0.47
N THR A 88 9.96 -12.13 -1.11
CA THR A 88 8.98 -11.08 -0.82
C THR A 88 7.55 -11.54 -1.11
N VAL A 89 7.31 -12.21 -2.25
CA VAL A 89 5.99 -12.77 -2.58
C VAL A 89 5.56 -13.81 -1.54
N ASP A 90 6.46 -14.71 -1.16
CA ASP A 90 6.17 -15.77 -0.18
C ASP A 90 5.81 -15.21 1.21
N ILE A 91 6.35 -14.04 1.58
CA ILE A 91 5.99 -13.31 2.81
C ILE A 91 4.64 -12.62 2.64
N VAL A 92 4.50 -11.77 1.62
CA VAL A 92 3.32 -10.91 1.39
C VAL A 92 2.02 -11.72 1.29
N THR A 93 2.07 -12.85 0.57
CA THR A 93 0.91 -13.74 0.37
C THR A 93 0.44 -14.42 1.66
N LYS A 94 1.28 -14.46 2.71
CA LYS A 94 0.91 -14.99 4.02
C LYS A 94 0.55 -13.89 5.01
N THR A 95 1.33 -12.81 5.04
CA THR A 95 1.18 -11.76 6.05
C THR A 95 0.00 -10.83 5.79
N LEU A 96 -0.32 -10.52 4.52
CA LEU A 96 -1.46 -9.65 4.20
C LEU A 96 -2.81 -10.28 4.63
N PRO A 97 -3.12 -11.56 4.30
CA PRO A 97 -4.35 -12.19 4.77
C PRO A 97 -4.43 -12.31 6.29
N ASP A 98 -3.31 -12.65 6.94
CA ASP A 98 -3.23 -12.76 8.40
C ASP A 98 -3.54 -11.42 9.11
N SER A 99 -3.10 -10.31 8.50
CA SER A 99 -3.34 -8.96 9.03
C SER A 99 -4.78 -8.46 8.86
N LEU A 100 -5.62 -9.12 8.06
CA LEU A 100 -6.96 -8.62 7.71
C LEU A 100 -7.91 -8.53 8.92
N SER A 101 -7.84 -9.50 9.83
CA SER A 101 -8.65 -9.49 11.06
C SER A 101 -8.29 -8.30 11.95
N LEU A 102 -6.98 -8.07 12.14
CA LEU A 102 -6.45 -6.95 12.92
C LEU A 102 -6.88 -5.59 12.32
N ILE A 103 -6.76 -5.42 11.01
CA ILE A 103 -7.16 -4.19 10.32
C ILE A 103 -8.66 -3.91 10.48
N LYS A 104 -9.51 -4.95 10.42
CA LYS A 104 -10.95 -4.81 10.65
C LYS A 104 -11.26 -4.43 12.09
N ASP A 105 -10.58 -5.05 13.05
CA ASP A 105 -10.78 -4.78 14.47
C ASP A 105 -10.31 -3.37 14.85
N GLU A 106 -9.18 -2.91 14.31
CA GLU A 106 -8.67 -1.55 14.48
C GLU A 106 -9.63 -0.52 13.89
N ALA A 107 -10.07 -0.71 12.64
CA ALA A 107 -11.04 0.17 12.00
C ALA A 107 -12.34 0.28 12.82
N LYS A 108 -12.85 -0.85 13.33
CA LYS A 108 -14.04 -0.86 14.21
C LYS A 108 -13.82 -0.09 15.51
N LYS A 109 -12.66 -0.27 16.16
CA LYS A 109 -12.31 0.44 17.41
C LYS A 109 -12.23 1.95 17.19
N ASP A 110 -11.74 2.38 16.02
CA ASP A 110 -11.56 3.79 15.67
C ASP A 110 -12.81 4.43 15.04
N GLY A 111 -13.85 3.65 14.76
CA GLY A 111 -15.07 4.15 14.10
C GLY A 111 -14.90 4.41 12.60
N HIS A 112 -13.99 3.69 11.95
CA HIS A 112 -13.75 3.74 10.51
C HIS A 112 -14.25 2.50 9.78
N GLU A 113 -14.55 2.66 8.50
CA GLU A 113 -14.69 1.52 7.59
C GLU A 113 -13.31 0.85 7.40
N PRO A 114 -13.24 -0.49 7.31
CA PRO A 114 -11.97 -1.17 7.06
C PRO A 114 -11.25 -0.66 5.81
N LEU A 115 -9.92 -0.50 5.92
CA LEU A 115 -9.06 -0.03 4.82
C LEU A 115 -9.29 -0.85 3.54
N PHE A 116 -9.50 -2.15 3.69
CA PHE A 116 -9.77 -3.10 2.62
C PHE A 116 -10.44 -4.37 3.18
N GLY A 117 -11.11 -5.11 2.29
CA GLY A 117 -11.75 -6.38 2.56
C GLY A 117 -10.99 -7.56 1.96
N ALA A 118 -11.54 -8.77 2.13
CA ALA A 118 -10.97 -9.99 1.54
C ALA A 118 -10.96 -9.95 0.01
N ASP A 119 -11.97 -9.33 -0.61
CA ASP A 119 -12.07 -9.20 -2.07
C ASP A 119 -10.98 -8.31 -2.70
N ASP A 120 -10.35 -7.48 -1.87
CA ASP A 120 -9.28 -6.58 -2.30
C ASP A 120 -7.89 -7.25 -2.29
N MET A 121 -7.79 -8.48 -1.76
CA MET A 121 -6.54 -9.25 -1.65
C MET A 121 -6.09 -9.90 -2.97
N ARG A 122 -6.61 -9.43 -4.11
CA ARG A 122 -6.28 -9.96 -5.45
C ARG A 122 -4.99 -9.37 -6.02
N VAL A 123 -4.10 -8.93 -5.14
CA VAL A 123 -2.80 -8.31 -5.44
C VAL A 123 -1.70 -9.35 -5.54
#